data_AF-A0AAW1TIF4-F1
#
_entry.id   AF-A0AAW1TIF4-F1
#
_cell.length_a   1.000
_cell.length_b   1.000
_cell.length_c   1.000
_cell.angle_alpha   90.00
_cell.angle_beta   90.00
_cell.angle_gamma   90.00
#
_symmetry.space_group_name_H-M   'P 1'
#
loop_
_entity.id
_entity.type
_entity.pdbx_description
1 polymer ?
#
loop_
_entity_poly.entity_id
_entity_poly.type
_entity_poly.pdbx_seq_one_letter_code
_entity_poly.pdbx_strand_id
1 'polypeptide(L)'
;MEVDGVPVADDGTIQFRNEERVEFSHIIRSKYVGDQLKVQVVRKGEVLELAYTLQQSCPLVPALHGVECVPSYFIVAGLVFVPLSIPFLEHAYGRTSAWRKLAPPYLLALIPEYCSRPDEQVVLLFQVLAAEINFGYRFSNIRCLSVNGTDINNLAELAKLVDACSEEYLHFGLEGGCMLSLEASAAKRESPNILETHAIAMDRSPELRQPAGSAKISTSQPFNTSIQR
;
A
#
# COMPACT_ATOMS: atom_id res chain seq x y z
N MET A 1 12.00 -20.13 25.44
CA MET A 1 11.25 -19.97 24.17
C MET A 1 12.06 -20.67 23.10
N GLU A 2 11.41 -21.42 22.22
CA GLU A 2 12.10 -22.14 21.14
C GLU A 2 11.41 -21.91 19.80
N VAL A 3 12.19 -21.87 18.73
CA VAL A 3 11.70 -21.75 17.37
C VAL A 3 12.31 -22.89 16.55
N ASP A 4 11.46 -23.76 16.01
CA ASP A 4 11.84 -24.95 15.24
C ASP A 4 12.83 -25.88 15.95
N GLY A 5 12.72 -25.97 17.29
CA GLY A 5 13.62 -26.75 18.15
C GLY A 5 14.95 -26.07 18.47
N VAL A 6 15.13 -24.80 18.07
CA VAL A 6 16.31 -24.00 18.43
C VAL A 6 15.96 -23.06 19.59
N PRO A 7 16.71 -23.08 20.70
CA PRO A 7 16.46 -22.20 21.84
C PRO A 7 16.83 -20.76 21.49
N VAL A 8 15.92 -19.84 21.81
CA VAL A 8 16.13 -18.39 21.67
C VAL A 8 16.54 -17.83 23.02
N ALA A 9 17.67 -17.11 23.06
CA ALA A 9 18.15 -16.45 24.29
C ALA A 9 17.38 -15.15 24.58
N ASP A 10 17.61 -14.60 25.78
CA ASP A 10 16.92 -13.41 26.29
C ASP A 10 17.17 -12.14 25.45
N ASP A 11 18.26 -12.09 24.70
CA ASP A 11 18.60 -11.02 23.76
C ASP A 11 17.99 -11.22 22.35
N GLY A 12 17.19 -12.27 22.16
CA GLY A 12 16.57 -12.62 20.88
C GLY A 12 17.49 -13.33 19.90
N THR A 13 18.69 -13.76 20.32
CA THR A 13 19.65 -14.41 19.44
C THR A 13 19.59 -15.94 19.52
N ILE A 14 19.91 -16.59 18.41
CA ILE A 14 20.10 -18.03 18.27
C ILE A 14 21.55 -18.34 17.92
N GLN A 15 22.02 -19.54 18.27
CA GLN A 15 23.31 -20.03 17.81
C GLN A 15 23.22 -20.33 16.31
N PHE A 16 24.15 -19.78 15.52
CA PHE A 16 24.20 -19.98 14.08
C PHE A 16 25.30 -20.97 13.67
N ARG A 17 26.56 -20.63 13.95
CA ARG A 17 27.75 -21.43 13.63
C ARG A 17 28.80 -21.25 14.71
N ASN A 18 29.43 -22.33 15.18
CA ASN A 18 30.46 -22.26 16.23
C ASN A 18 30.04 -21.34 17.40
N GLU A 19 30.74 -20.22 17.60
CA GLU A 19 30.49 -19.20 18.61
C GLU A 19 29.68 -17.98 18.09
N GLU A 20 29.29 -17.98 16.81
CA GLU A 20 28.50 -16.91 16.20
C GLU A 20 27.01 -17.06 16.54
N ARG A 21 26.40 -15.92 16.87
CA ARG A 21 24.97 -15.79 17.14
C ARG A 21 24.34 -14.80 16.18
N VAL A 22 23.11 -15.07 15.77
CA VAL A 22 22.32 -14.21 14.88
C VAL A 22 20.92 -14.01 15.47
N GLU A 23 20.21 -12.99 15.01
CA GLU A 23 18.81 -12.80 15.37
C GLU A 23 17.96 -14.01 14.95
N PHE A 24 17.03 -14.45 15.80
CA PHE A 24 16.15 -15.59 15.50
C PHE A 24 15.33 -15.40 14.21
N SER A 25 15.15 -14.15 13.75
CA SER A 25 14.52 -13.81 12.47
C SER A 25 15.15 -14.53 11.28
N HIS A 26 16.42 -14.95 11.42
CA HIS A 26 17.12 -15.76 10.43
C HIS A 26 16.41 -17.10 10.14
N ILE A 27 15.88 -17.80 11.15
CA ILE A 27 15.12 -19.06 10.98
C ILE A 27 13.84 -18.80 10.18
N ILE A 28 13.18 -17.67 10.43
CA ILE A 28 11.95 -17.31 9.73
C ILE A 28 12.26 -16.99 8.26
N ARG A 29 13.34 -16.24 8.02
CA ARG A 29 13.79 -15.83 6.68
C ARG A 29 14.38 -16.97 5.84
N SER A 30 14.79 -18.08 6.45
CA SER A 30 15.35 -19.24 5.73
C SER A 30 14.27 -20.24 5.25
N LYS A 31 13.02 -20.08 5.70
CA LYS A 31 11.87 -20.89 5.27
C LYS A 31 11.11 -20.25 4.12
N TYR A 32 10.27 -21.04 3.46
CA TYR A 32 9.41 -20.59 2.36
C TYR A 32 8.01 -20.21 2.85
N VAL A 33 7.33 -19.39 2.05
CA VAL A 33 5.90 -19.09 2.26
C VAL A 33 5.10 -20.39 2.14
N GLY A 34 4.26 -20.67 3.14
CA GLY A 34 3.49 -21.91 3.26
C GLY A 34 4.10 -22.94 4.21
N ASP A 35 5.37 -22.79 4.61
CA ASP A 35 6.00 -23.71 5.55
C ASP A 35 5.40 -23.56 6.96
N GLN A 36 5.33 -24.67 7.71
CA GLN A 36 4.97 -24.62 9.12
C GLN A 36 6.19 -24.29 9.99
N LEU A 37 6.03 -23.28 10.85
CA LEU A 37 6.96 -22.89 11.89
C LEU A 37 6.43 -23.39 13.24
N LYS A 38 7.19 -24.25 13.90
CA LYS A 38 6.90 -24.69 15.27
C LYS A 38 7.52 -23.71 16.25
N VAL A 39 6.73 -23.22 17.21
CA VAL A 39 7.18 -22.25 18.21
C VAL A 39 6.73 -22.72 19.59
N GLN A 40 7.66 -22.77 20.54
CA GLN A 40 7.35 -22.99 21.95
C GLN A 40 7.39 -21.67 22.70
N VAL A 41 6.26 -21.30 23.30
CA VAL A 41 6.10 -20.05 24.06
C VAL A 41 5.66 -20.35 25.49
N VAL A 42 6.03 -19.48 26.43
CA VAL A 42 5.51 -19.55 27.80
C VAL A 42 4.41 -18.52 27.94
N ARG A 43 3.20 -18.95 28.30
CA ARG A 43 2.05 -18.06 28.51
C ARG A 43 1.41 -18.41 29.86
N LYS A 44 1.30 -17.41 30.75
CA LYS A 44 0.77 -17.59 32.12
C LYS A 44 1.50 -18.69 32.92
N GLY A 45 2.80 -18.86 32.68
CA GLY A 45 3.63 -19.88 33.36
C GLY A 45 3.54 -21.29 32.76
N GLU A 46 2.71 -21.51 31.74
CA GLU A 46 2.60 -22.79 31.03
C GLU A 46 3.37 -22.76 29.71
N VAL A 47 4.05 -23.86 29.38
CA VAL A 47 4.72 -24.05 28.09
C VAL A 47 3.69 -24.51 27.07
N LEU A 48 3.55 -23.76 25.99
CA LEU A 48 2.64 -24.03 24.89
C LEU A 48 3.43 -24.25 23.60
N GLU A 49 3.09 -25.32 22.88
CA GLU A 49 3.59 -25.57 21.53
C GLU A 49 2.57 -25.07 20.51
N LEU A 50 3.02 -24.24 19.58
CA LEU A 50 2.20 -23.65 18.53
C LEU A 50 2.80 -23.97 17.17
N ALA A 51 1.95 -24.22 16.19
CA ALA A 51 2.33 -24.32 14.79
C ALA A 51 1.74 -23.12 14.03
N TYR A 52 2.59 -22.38 13.34
CA TYR A 52 2.19 -21.23 12.54
C TYR A 52 2.56 -21.46 11.07
N THR A 53 1.63 -21.25 10.15
CA THR A 53 1.92 -21.33 8.72
C THR A 53 2.49 -19.99 8.26
N LEU A 54 3.71 -19.99 7.75
CA LEU A 54 4.37 -18.77 7.28
C LEU A 54 3.64 -18.19 6.08
N GLN A 55 3.39 -16.89 6.14
CA GLN A 55 2.73 -16.14 5.09
C GLN A 55 3.65 -15.01 4.61
N GLN A 56 3.43 -14.56 3.38
CA GLN A 56 4.13 -13.39 2.87
C GLN A 56 3.72 -12.16 3.68
N SER A 57 4.71 -11.37 4.10
CA SER A 57 4.46 -10.10 4.78
C SER A 57 3.76 -9.13 3.83
N CYS A 58 2.68 -8.50 4.32
CA CYS A 58 1.90 -7.52 3.57
C CYS A 58 1.97 -6.16 4.31
N PRO A 59 3.03 -5.36 4.07
CA PRO A 59 3.15 -4.03 4.68
C PRO A 59 2.13 -3.07 4.05
N LEU A 60 1.51 -2.22 4.87
CA LEU A 60 0.52 -1.23 4.41
C LEU A 60 1.13 -0.20 3.45
N VAL A 61 2.40 0.16 3.70
CA VAL A 61 3.19 1.03 2.83
C VAL A 61 4.28 0.20 2.17
N PRO A 62 4.12 -0.17 0.88
CA PRO A 62 5.12 -0.97 0.18
C PRO A 62 6.46 -0.25 0.09
N ALA A 63 7.52 -0.94 0.55
CA ALA A 63 8.90 -0.48 0.42
C ALA A 63 9.44 -0.60 -1.02
N LEU A 64 8.91 -1.56 -1.77
CA LEU A 64 9.25 -1.82 -3.17
C LEU A 64 7.98 -1.75 -4.00
N HIS A 65 7.98 -0.91 -5.03
CA HIS A 65 6.92 -0.87 -6.03
C HIS A 65 7.34 -1.79 -7.19
N GLY A 66 7.34 -3.11 -6.94
CA GLY A 66 7.73 -4.13 -7.92
C GLY A 66 9.11 -3.92 -8.58
N VAL A 67 9.38 -4.69 -9.64
CA VAL A 67 10.47 -4.42 -10.59
C VAL A 67 9.81 -3.93 -11.88
N GLU A 68 10.28 -2.81 -12.44
CA GLU A 68 9.70 -2.19 -13.66
C GLU A 68 8.20 -1.85 -13.58
N CYS A 69 7.65 -1.62 -12.39
CA CYS A 69 6.24 -1.31 -12.28
C CYS A 69 5.95 0.19 -12.50
N VAL A 70 4.80 0.46 -13.11
CA VAL A 70 4.28 1.81 -13.35
C VAL A 70 3.40 2.18 -12.15
N PRO A 71 3.54 3.39 -11.57
CA PRO A 71 2.72 3.77 -10.43
C PRO A 71 1.24 3.84 -10.78
N SER A 72 0.43 3.24 -9.91
CA SER A 72 -1.03 3.31 -10.02
C SER A 72 -1.52 4.74 -9.77
N TYR A 73 -2.46 5.20 -10.60
CA TYR A 73 -3.08 6.50 -10.43
C TYR A 73 -4.52 6.50 -10.95
N PHE A 74 -5.33 7.39 -10.39
CA PHE A 74 -6.69 7.66 -10.82
C PHE A 74 -6.95 9.17 -10.77
N ILE A 75 -7.55 9.72 -11.83
CA ILE A 75 -7.81 11.15 -11.97
C ILE A 75 -9.29 11.37 -12.25
N VAL A 76 -9.91 12.25 -11.47
CA VAL A 76 -11.29 12.71 -11.70
C VAL A 76 -11.38 14.20 -11.43
N ALA A 77 -11.94 14.96 -12.37
CA ALA A 77 -12.11 16.41 -12.26
C ALA A 77 -10.82 17.16 -11.85
N GLY A 78 -9.67 16.67 -12.30
CA GLY A 78 -8.34 17.19 -11.96
C GLY A 78 -7.77 16.71 -10.62
N LEU A 79 -8.51 15.99 -9.79
CA LEU A 79 -8.01 15.39 -8.56
C LEU A 79 -7.16 14.17 -8.90
N VAL A 80 -5.88 14.18 -8.52
CA VAL A 80 -4.94 13.09 -8.79
C VAL A 80 -4.79 12.23 -7.55
N PHE A 81 -5.23 10.97 -7.63
CA PHE A 81 -5.14 9.99 -6.56
C PHE A 81 -4.06 8.94 -6.86
N VAL A 82 -3.26 8.60 -5.85
CA VAL A 82 -2.17 7.62 -5.93
C VAL A 82 -2.10 6.79 -4.64
N PRO A 83 -1.63 5.54 -4.67
CA PRO A 83 -1.37 4.79 -3.45
C PRO A 83 -0.07 5.27 -2.79
N LEU A 84 -0.08 5.36 -1.46
CA LEU A 84 1.10 5.67 -0.67
C LEU A 84 2.12 4.53 -0.78
N SER A 85 3.38 4.89 -1.04
CA SER A 85 4.51 3.97 -1.11
C SER A 85 5.79 4.67 -0.67
N ILE A 86 6.84 3.92 -0.33
CA ILE A 86 8.13 4.53 -0.01
C ILE A 86 8.72 5.33 -1.19
N PRO A 87 8.68 4.83 -2.45
CA PRO A 87 9.10 5.62 -3.61
C PRO A 87 8.33 6.93 -3.77
N PHE A 88 7.03 6.94 -3.45
CA PHE A 88 6.23 8.17 -3.44
C PHE A 88 6.75 9.17 -2.39
N LEU A 89 7.01 8.70 -1.16
CA LEU A 89 7.54 9.57 -0.10
C LEU A 89 8.91 10.16 -0.47
N GLU A 90 9.78 9.35 -1.08
CA GLU A 90 11.08 9.81 -1.60
C GLU A 90 10.95 10.86 -2.70
N HIS A 91 9.95 10.72 -3.57
CA HIS A 91 9.65 11.69 -4.61
C HIS A 91 9.08 13.00 -4.04
N ALA A 92 8.09 12.91 -3.15
CA ALA A 92 7.37 14.07 -2.63
C ALA A 92 8.16 14.87 -1.58
N TYR A 93 8.97 14.20 -0.76
CA TYR A 93 9.63 14.80 0.41
C TYR A 93 11.16 14.70 0.36
N GLY A 94 11.73 14.25 -0.75
CA GLY A 94 13.17 14.24 -0.99
C GLY A 94 13.83 12.87 -0.84
N ARG A 95 14.93 12.66 -1.57
CA ARG A 95 15.58 11.36 -1.71
C ARG A 95 16.28 10.88 -0.43
N THR A 96 16.56 9.57 -0.40
CA THR A 96 17.40 8.90 0.61
C THR A 96 16.79 8.96 2.02
N SER A 97 17.26 9.86 2.88
CA SER A 97 16.83 9.96 4.28
C SER A 97 16.11 11.27 4.58
N ALA A 98 16.01 12.19 3.61
CA ALA A 98 15.35 13.48 3.79
C ALA A 98 13.84 13.34 3.98
N TRP A 99 13.19 12.47 3.20
CA TRP A 99 11.74 12.25 3.31
C TRP A 99 11.30 11.80 4.71
N ARG A 100 12.12 11.03 5.44
CA ARG A 100 11.82 10.61 6.81
C ARG A 100 11.71 11.78 7.80
N LYS A 101 12.28 12.94 7.45
CA LYS A 101 12.24 14.16 8.28
C LYS A 101 11.21 15.17 7.79
N LEU A 102 10.94 15.17 6.49
CA LEU A 102 10.10 16.18 5.83
C LEU A 102 8.65 15.72 5.63
N ALA A 103 8.41 14.40 5.55
CA ALA A 103 7.07 13.86 5.41
C ALA A 103 6.25 14.13 6.69
N PRO A 104 4.93 14.38 6.56
CA PRO A 104 4.02 14.54 7.68
C PRO A 104 4.09 13.34 8.65
N PRO A 105 4.13 13.58 9.98
CA PRO A 105 4.22 12.51 10.98
C PRO A 105 3.12 11.47 10.87
N TYR A 106 1.90 11.87 10.50
CA TYR A 106 0.77 10.96 10.33
C TYR A 106 0.99 9.94 9.19
N LEU A 107 1.68 10.33 8.10
CA LEU A 107 2.03 9.40 7.02
C LEU A 107 3.17 8.47 7.44
N LEU A 108 4.13 8.97 8.21
CA LEU A 108 5.24 8.16 8.73
C LEU A 108 4.76 7.10 9.72
N ALA A 109 3.71 7.40 10.48
CA ALA A 109 3.09 6.45 11.42
C ALA A 109 2.50 5.20 10.74
N LEU A 110 2.14 5.29 9.45
CA LEU A 110 1.56 4.18 8.68
C LEU A 110 2.61 3.18 8.16
N ILE A 111 3.89 3.55 8.15
CA ILE A 111 4.99 2.72 7.62
C ILE A 111 5.17 1.39 8.38
N PRO A 112 5.17 1.36 9.73
CA PRO A 112 5.28 0.10 10.47
C PRO A 112 3.99 -0.74 10.45
N GLU A 113 2.90 -0.23 9.89
CA GLU A 113 1.61 -0.94 9.85
C GLU A 113 1.59 -2.04 8.77
N TYR A 114 0.80 -3.08 9.04
CA TYR A 114 0.55 -4.18 8.12
C TYR A 114 -0.90 -4.13 7.64
N CYS A 115 -1.14 -4.60 6.42
CA CYS A 115 -2.49 -4.67 5.88
C CYS A 115 -3.37 -5.56 6.77
N SER A 116 -4.51 -5.04 7.17
CA SER A 116 -5.58 -5.78 7.85
C SER A 116 -6.42 -6.57 6.85
N ARG A 117 -6.47 -6.13 5.59
CA ARG A 117 -7.22 -6.76 4.50
C ARG A 117 -6.31 -7.08 3.31
N PRO A 118 -6.65 -8.10 2.49
CA PRO A 118 -6.01 -8.26 1.19
C PRO A 118 -6.15 -6.99 0.35
N ASP A 119 -5.08 -6.63 -0.35
CA ASP A 119 -5.03 -5.49 -1.28
C ASP A 119 -5.30 -4.10 -0.65
N GLU A 120 -5.17 -3.97 0.68
CA GLU A 120 -5.31 -2.69 1.38
C GLU A 120 -4.22 -1.70 0.94
N GLN A 121 -4.63 -0.47 0.65
CA GLN A 121 -3.76 0.62 0.25
C GLN A 121 -4.21 1.92 0.91
N VAL A 122 -3.23 2.71 1.35
CA VAL A 122 -3.49 4.10 1.76
C VAL A 122 -3.56 4.96 0.50
N VAL A 123 -4.74 5.47 0.18
CA VAL A 123 -4.95 6.32 -0.99
C VAL A 123 -4.70 7.79 -0.62
N LEU A 124 -3.89 8.49 -1.42
CA LEU A 124 -3.58 9.90 -1.26
C LEU A 124 -4.20 10.71 -2.40
N LEU A 125 -4.76 11.86 -2.08
CA LEU A 125 -4.89 12.98 -3.01
C LEU A 125 -3.52 13.64 -3.14
N PHE A 126 -2.81 13.32 -4.22
CA PHE A 126 -1.46 13.79 -4.49
C PHE A 126 -1.45 15.29 -4.83
N GLN A 127 -2.25 15.67 -5.81
CA GLN A 127 -2.36 17.05 -6.26
C GLN A 127 -3.72 17.31 -6.93
N VAL A 128 -4.02 18.60 -7.12
CA VAL A 128 -5.18 19.07 -7.88
C VAL A 128 -4.68 19.78 -9.15
N LEU A 129 -5.01 19.23 -10.32
CA LEU A 129 -4.82 19.85 -11.62
C LEU A 129 -5.84 20.97 -11.79
N ALA A 130 -5.38 22.22 -11.89
CA ALA A 130 -6.24 23.38 -11.82
C ALA A 130 -7.26 23.42 -12.98
N ALA A 131 -8.54 23.51 -12.62
CA ALA A 131 -9.66 23.66 -13.55
C ALA A 131 -10.79 24.46 -12.89
N GLU A 132 -11.75 24.96 -13.66
CA GLU A 132 -12.88 25.73 -13.12
C GLU A 132 -13.69 24.93 -12.09
N ILE A 133 -13.88 23.63 -12.34
CA ILE A 133 -14.67 22.75 -11.47
C ILE A 133 -14.05 22.55 -10.08
N ASN A 134 -12.72 22.62 -9.96
CA ASN A 134 -12.02 22.41 -8.70
C ASN A 134 -11.48 23.72 -8.11
N PHE A 135 -12.01 24.85 -8.56
CA PHE A 135 -11.63 26.17 -8.09
C PHE A 135 -11.74 26.28 -6.57
N GLY A 136 -10.68 26.79 -5.95
CA GLY A 136 -10.59 26.94 -4.48
C GLY A 136 -9.99 25.74 -3.75
N TYR A 137 -9.90 24.57 -4.37
CA TYR A 137 -9.24 23.41 -3.78
C TYR A 137 -7.74 23.41 -4.06
N ARG A 138 -6.93 23.46 -3.00
CA ARG A 138 -5.45 23.47 -3.07
C ARG A 138 -4.81 22.39 -2.18
N PHE A 139 -5.43 21.22 -2.13
CA PHE A 139 -4.92 20.10 -1.35
C PHE A 139 -3.77 19.39 -2.08
N SER A 140 -2.81 18.89 -1.31
CA SER A 140 -1.73 18.05 -1.81
C SER A 140 -1.25 17.09 -0.73
N ASN A 141 -0.84 15.90 -1.15
CA ASN A 141 -0.30 14.83 -0.29
C ASN A 141 -1.15 14.55 0.97
N ILE A 142 -2.48 14.50 0.81
CA ILE A 142 -3.43 14.25 1.90
C ILE A 142 -4.13 12.92 1.70
N ARG A 143 -4.30 12.14 2.77
CA ARG A 143 -5.00 10.85 2.69
C ARG A 143 -6.48 11.07 2.37
N CYS A 144 -7.00 10.27 1.45
CA CYS A 144 -8.43 10.15 1.19
C CYS A 144 -8.95 8.94 1.98
N LEU A 145 -9.99 9.16 2.76
CA LEU A 145 -10.56 8.20 3.69
C LEU A 145 -11.87 7.60 3.16
N SER A 146 -12.69 8.41 2.51
CA SER A 146 -14.02 7.98 2.07
C SER A 146 -14.51 8.74 0.84
N VAL A 147 -15.46 8.14 0.14
CA VAL A 147 -16.26 8.76 -0.94
C VAL A 147 -17.73 8.63 -0.57
N ASN A 148 -18.46 9.73 -0.54
CA ASN A 148 -19.88 9.81 -0.14
C ASN A 148 -20.18 9.10 1.20
N GLY A 149 -19.26 9.24 2.17
CA GLY A 149 -19.37 8.60 3.48
C GLY A 149 -19.05 7.11 3.51
N THR A 150 -18.66 6.50 2.38
CA THR A 150 -18.20 5.11 2.31
C THR A 150 -16.68 5.06 2.37
N ASP A 151 -16.13 4.35 3.36
CA ASP A 151 -14.68 4.19 3.54
C ASP A 151 -14.04 3.44 2.37
N ILE A 152 -12.87 3.90 1.93
CA ILE A 152 -12.09 3.28 0.85
C ILE A 152 -10.94 2.45 1.42
N ASN A 153 -10.75 1.24 0.89
CA ASN A 153 -9.65 0.37 1.29
C ASN A 153 -8.50 0.37 0.29
N ASN A 154 -8.74 0.77 -0.97
CA ASN A 154 -7.71 0.85 -2.01
C ASN A 154 -8.11 1.78 -3.17
N LEU A 155 -7.17 2.02 -4.09
CA LEU A 155 -7.39 2.92 -5.22
C LEU A 155 -8.43 2.38 -6.22
N ALA A 156 -8.55 1.06 -6.36
CA ALA A 156 -9.53 0.44 -7.25
C ALA A 156 -10.96 0.62 -6.73
N GLU A 157 -11.17 0.55 -5.41
CA GLU A 157 -12.45 0.86 -4.77
C GLU A 157 -12.82 2.33 -4.93
N LEU A 158 -11.88 3.25 -4.76
CA LEU A 158 -12.09 4.68 -5.03
C LEU A 158 -12.61 4.88 -6.46
N ALA A 159 -11.91 4.33 -7.47
CA ALA A 159 -12.30 4.45 -8.87
C ALA A 159 -13.70 3.88 -9.13
N LYS A 160 -14.01 2.70 -8.57
CA LYS A 160 -15.33 2.07 -8.69
C LYS A 160 -16.44 2.91 -8.06
N LEU A 161 -16.23 3.47 -6.87
CA LEU A 161 -17.22 4.30 -6.20
C LEU A 161 -17.51 5.58 -6.98
N VAL A 162 -16.47 6.19 -7.56
CA VAL A 162 -16.61 7.38 -8.41
C VAL A 162 -17.34 7.04 -9.72
N ASP A 163 -16.98 5.94 -10.38
CA ASP A 163 -17.61 5.49 -11.62
C ASP A 163 -19.10 5.18 -11.39
N ALA A 164 -19.41 4.44 -10.32
CA ALA A 164 -20.76 4.02 -9.94
C ALA A 164 -21.60 5.12 -9.29
N CYS A 165 -21.02 6.27 -8.96
CA CYS A 165 -21.74 7.36 -8.32
C CYS A 165 -22.86 7.89 -9.23
N SER A 166 -24.08 7.81 -8.69
CA SER A 166 -25.33 8.34 -9.28
C SER A 166 -25.92 9.49 -8.45
N GLU A 167 -25.23 9.93 -7.40
CA GLU A 167 -25.62 11.07 -6.58
C GLU A 167 -25.30 12.38 -7.31
N GLU A 168 -25.88 13.49 -6.85
CA GLU A 168 -25.65 14.82 -7.42
C GLU A 168 -24.21 15.30 -7.17
N TYR A 169 -23.65 14.95 -6.01
CA TYR A 169 -22.32 15.36 -5.58
C TYR A 169 -21.42 14.16 -5.26
N LEU A 170 -20.13 14.36 -5.51
CA LEU A 170 -19.03 13.53 -5.04
C LEU A 170 -18.36 14.21 -3.85
N HIS A 171 -18.51 13.62 -2.67
CA HIS A 171 -17.89 14.06 -1.43
C HIS A 171 -16.69 13.17 -1.10
N PHE A 172 -15.49 13.74 -1.14
CA PHE A 172 -14.27 13.07 -0.71
C PHE A 172 -13.94 13.47 0.72
N GLY A 173 -14.00 12.50 1.64
CA GLY A 173 -13.51 12.66 3.00
C GLY A 173 -12.00 12.55 3.02
N LEU A 174 -11.32 13.59 3.51
CA LEU A 174 -9.87 13.66 3.60
C LEU A 174 -9.43 13.62 5.08
N GLU A 175 -8.15 13.31 5.27
CA GLU A 175 -7.51 13.34 6.58
C GLU A 175 -7.74 14.68 7.31
N GLY A 176 -7.85 14.65 8.64
CA GLY A 176 -8.04 15.86 9.44
C GLY A 176 -9.43 16.49 9.36
N GLY A 177 -10.43 15.74 8.85
CA GLY A 177 -11.82 16.20 8.76
C GLY A 177 -12.07 17.17 7.60
N CYS A 178 -11.11 17.31 6.68
CA CYS A 178 -11.30 18.07 5.46
C CYS A 178 -12.25 17.32 4.51
N MET A 179 -13.04 18.05 3.75
CA MET A 179 -13.98 17.49 2.78
C MET A 179 -13.91 18.27 1.47
N LEU A 180 -13.87 17.54 0.36
CA LEU A 180 -13.91 18.10 -0.98
C LEU A 180 -15.19 17.66 -1.67
N SER A 181 -15.93 18.59 -2.27
CA SER A 181 -17.23 18.30 -2.89
C SER A 181 -17.26 18.82 -4.32
N LEU A 182 -17.66 17.96 -5.27
CA LEU A 182 -17.79 18.32 -6.68
C LEU A 182 -19.13 17.82 -7.21
N GLU A 183 -19.72 18.53 -8.16
CA GLU A 183 -20.90 18.01 -8.86
C GLU A 183 -20.49 16.79 -9.70
N ALA A 184 -21.13 15.64 -9.48
CA ALA A 184 -20.73 14.37 -10.09
C ALA A 184 -20.89 14.39 -11.62
N SER A 185 -21.95 15.02 -12.11
CA SER A 185 -22.26 15.14 -13.54
C SER A 185 -21.21 16.01 -14.26
N ALA A 186 -20.86 17.16 -13.67
CA ALA A 186 -19.83 18.05 -14.20
C ALA A 186 -18.45 17.41 -14.11
N ALA A 187 -18.14 16.69 -13.03
CA ALA A 187 -16.85 16.01 -12.87
C ALA A 187 -16.59 15.02 -14.02
N LYS A 188 -17.58 14.21 -14.38
CA LYS A 188 -17.48 13.26 -15.50
C LYS A 188 -17.36 13.98 -16.85
N ARG A 189 -18.08 15.09 -17.04
CA ARG A 189 -18.07 15.85 -18.30
C ARG A 189 -16.79 16.62 -18.55
N GLU A 190 -16.23 17.27 -17.52
CA GLU A 190 -15.04 18.13 -17.65
C GLU A 190 -13.73 17.35 -17.59
N SER A 191 -13.73 16.14 -17.01
CA SER A 191 -12.51 15.33 -16.85
C SER A 191 -11.69 15.16 -18.15
N PRO A 192 -12.28 14.84 -19.33
CA PRO A 192 -11.51 14.71 -20.56
C PRO A 192 -10.78 15.99 -20.98
N ASN A 193 -11.43 17.15 -20.83
CA ASN A 193 -10.86 18.46 -21.17
C ASN A 193 -9.66 18.80 -20.27
N ILE A 194 -9.77 18.49 -18.97
CA ILE A 194 -8.67 18.68 -18.02
C ILE A 194 -7.47 17.80 -18.39
N LEU A 195 -7.71 16.53 -18.74
CA LEU A 195 -6.65 15.61 -19.14
C LEU A 195 -5.94 16.09 -20.42
N GLU A 196 -6.69 16.56 -21.41
CA GLU A 196 -6.13 17.11 -22.64
C GLU A 196 -5.28 18.37 -22.37
N THR A 197 -5.79 19.30 -21.56
CA THR A 197 -5.07 20.51 -21.15
C THR A 197 -3.72 20.21 -20.49
N HIS A 198 -3.66 19.14 -19.70
CA HIS A 198 -2.44 18.71 -19.00
C HIS A 198 -1.62 17.67 -19.77
N ALA A 199 -1.97 17.36 -21.03
CA ALA A 199 -1.32 16.36 -21.87
C ALA A 199 -1.23 14.96 -21.22
N ILE A 200 -2.28 14.58 -20.49
CA ILE A 200 -2.42 13.29 -19.83
C ILE A 200 -3.25 12.38 -20.73
N ALA A 201 -2.69 11.24 -21.13
CA ALA A 201 -3.32 10.36 -22.10
C ALA A 201 -4.60 9.68 -21.58
N MET A 202 -4.64 9.31 -20.30
CA MET A 202 -5.71 8.52 -19.69
C MET A 202 -5.99 9.00 -18.27
N ASP A 203 -7.23 8.86 -17.82
CA ASP A 203 -7.67 9.19 -16.45
C ASP A 203 -7.09 8.23 -15.41
N ARG A 204 -6.73 7.01 -15.80
CA ARG A 204 -6.30 5.96 -14.88
C ARG A 204 -5.19 5.07 -15.44
N SER A 205 -4.43 4.47 -14.52
CA SER A 205 -3.38 3.51 -14.84
C SER A 205 -3.92 2.21 -15.51
N PRO A 206 -3.10 1.47 -16.27
CA PRO A 206 -3.51 0.26 -17.01
C PRO A 206 -4.30 -0.78 -16.21
N GLU A 207 -3.91 -1.03 -14.97
CA GLU A 207 -4.50 -2.01 -14.07
C GLU A 207 -5.90 -1.63 -13.61
N LEU A 208 -6.23 -0.34 -13.55
CA LEU A 208 -7.56 0.15 -13.17
C LEU A 208 -8.55 0.20 -14.34
N ARG A 209 -8.08 -0.06 -15.58
CA ARG A 209 -8.93 -0.10 -16.77
C ARG A 209 -9.62 -1.46 -16.97
N GLN A 210 -9.08 -2.51 -16.36
CA GLN A 210 -9.66 -3.85 -16.49
C GLN A 210 -10.73 -4.06 -15.42
N PRO A 211 -11.90 -4.65 -15.77
CA PRO A 211 -12.86 -5.07 -14.76
C PRO A 211 -12.19 -6.08 -13.82
N ALA A 212 -12.54 -6.01 -12.53
CA ALA A 212 -11.83 -6.61 -11.38
C ALA A 212 -11.76 -8.16 -11.34
N GLY A 213 -11.78 -8.84 -12.49
CA GLY A 213 -11.64 -10.29 -12.63
C GLY A 213 -10.54 -10.77 -13.59
N SER A 214 -9.71 -9.88 -14.15
CA SER A 214 -8.67 -10.27 -15.12
C SER A 214 -7.23 -9.89 -14.75
N ALA A 215 -6.99 -9.47 -13.50
CA ALA A 215 -5.62 -9.40 -12.99
C ALA A 215 -5.11 -10.82 -12.74
N LYS A 216 -4.52 -11.44 -13.76
CA LYS A 216 -3.58 -12.54 -13.54
C LYS A 216 -2.51 -11.99 -12.60
N ILE A 217 -2.53 -12.46 -11.35
CA ILE A 217 -1.37 -12.41 -10.47
C ILE A 217 -0.20 -12.86 -11.33
N SER A 218 0.73 -11.95 -11.65
CA SER A 218 1.98 -12.34 -12.29
C SER A 218 2.68 -13.23 -11.27
N THR A 219 2.43 -14.52 -11.38
CA THR A 219 3.13 -15.55 -10.63
C THR A 219 4.58 -15.38 -11.06
N SER A 220 5.40 -14.84 -10.18
CA SER A 220 6.85 -14.95 -10.30
C SER A 220 7.14 -16.44 -10.49
N GLN A 221 7.60 -16.81 -11.68
CA GLN A 221 7.99 -18.17 -11.96
C GLN A 221 9.07 -18.59 -10.95
N PRO A 222 8.99 -19.80 -10.37
CA PRO A 222 10.06 -20.29 -9.53
C PRO A 222 11.34 -20.41 -10.38
N PHE A 223 12.41 -19.78 -9.89
CA PHE A 223 13.76 -19.90 -10.44
C PHE A 223 14.14 -21.38 -10.52
N ASN A 224 14.20 -21.91 -11.74
CA ASN A 224 14.61 -23.27 -12.00
C ASN A 224 16.15 -23.31 -12.09
N THR A 225 16.84 -23.44 -10.96
CA THR A 225 18.28 -23.67 -10.92
C THR A 225 18.56 -25.15 -11.18
N SER A 226 18.61 -25.52 -12.46
CA SER A 226 19.29 -26.75 -12.90
C SER A 226 20.80 -26.52 -12.80
N ILE A 227 21.40 -26.89 -11.67
CA ILE A 227 22.85 -27.07 -11.55
C ILE A 227 23.16 -28.47 -12.07
N GLN A 228 23.67 -28.57 -13.31
CA GLN A 228 24.33 -29.79 -13.78
C GLN A 228 25.70 -29.92 -13.12
N ARG A 229 26.00 -31.16 -12.74
CA ARG A 229 27.23 -31.64 -12.10
C ARG A 229 28.47 -31.48 -12.98
#